data_AF-A0A969W404-F1
#
_entry.id   AF-A0A969W404-F1
#
_cell.length_a   1.000
_cell.length_b   1.000
_cell.length_c   1.000
_cell.angle_alpha   90.00
_cell.angle_beta   90.00
_cell.angle_gamma   90.00
#
_symmetry.space_group_name_H-M   'P 1'
#
loop_
_entity.id
_entity.type
_entity.pdbx_description
1 polymer ?
#
loop_
_entity_poly.entity_id
_entity_poly.type
_entity_poly.pdbx_seq_one_letter_code
_entity_poly.pdbx_strand_id
1 'polypeptide(L)'
;MVGDQTVDVALSGTGIDASDFTGTIPTQITIPNGQTSGSFTVSINDDAATEGLETATFTIANPSLGIVLGATTSGNVAIADNDFPAVNLSVSPSTGTEAGRTAITVTATASQAVVGSQTANVALSGTGITTGDFTGTIPMQIAIPDGQTTGSFTVNINDDTLLETVETATFTIAQPSSGIVLGATTSGSVTITDNDINLAIALQMPTKPKAIAVPNHSPSRSRDRATPALRLRQTGL
;
A
#
# COMPACT_ATOMS: atom_id res chain seq x y z
N MET A 1 -29.05 51.08 28.28
CA MET A 1 -29.83 50.23 27.38
C MET A 1 -31.04 49.74 28.15
N VAL A 2 -32.25 49.89 27.61
CA VAL A 2 -33.47 49.34 28.24
C VAL A 2 -34.06 48.35 27.25
N GLY A 3 -34.03 47.06 27.59
CA GLY A 3 -34.52 45.98 26.75
C GLY A 3 -33.44 45.00 26.31
N ASP A 4 -33.88 43.82 25.87
CA ASP A 4 -33.01 42.81 25.29
C ASP A 4 -32.50 43.28 23.93
N GLN A 5 -31.25 42.97 23.63
CA GLN A 5 -30.62 43.27 22.34
C GLN A 5 -30.41 41.98 21.56
N THR A 6 -30.37 42.07 20.24
CA THR A 6 -30.26 40.88 19.40
C THR A 6 -29.32 41.09 18.22
N VAL A 7 -28.72 39.99 17.75
CA VAL A 7 -27.94 39.92 16.51
C VAL A 7 -28.33 38.66 15.76
N ASP A 8 -28.52 38.77 14.45
CA ASP A 8 -28.80 37.61 13.61
C ASP A 8 -27.56 36.73 13.52
N VAL A 9 -27.75 35.42 13.39
CA VAL A 9 -26.69 34.42 13.21
C VAL A 9 -26.93 33.66 11.91
N ALA A 10 -25.88 33.54 11.11
CA ALA A 10 -25.85 32.70 9.92
C ALA A 10 -24.71 31.68 10.01
N LEU A 11 -24.99 30.44 9.60
CA LEU A 11 -23.98 29.40 9.35
C LEU A 11 -23.68 29.35 7.84
N SER A 12 -22.40 29.26 7.52
CA SER A 12 -21.90 29.00 6.16
C SER A 12 -20.65 28.14 6.23
N GLY A 13 -20.18 27.59 5.12
CA GLY A 13 -19.03 26.69 5.16
C GLY A 13 -18.84 25.83 3.94
N THR A 14 -17.92 24.87 4.07
CA THR A 14 -17.65 23.82 3.08
C THR A 14 -17.86 22.48 3.77
N GLY A 15 -18.54 21.54 3.11
CA GLY A 15 -18.89 20.23 3.68
C GLY A 15 -20.03 20.29 4.70
N ILE A 16 -20.17 21.40 5.41
CA ILE A 16 -21.10 21.57 6.52
C ILE A 16 -22.57 21.75 6.09
N ASP A 17 -23.47 21.13 6.83
CA ASP A 17 -24.88 21.43 6.93
C ASP A 17 -25.41 21.40 8.40
N ALA A 18 -26.72 21.33 8.57
CA ALA A 18 -27.34 21.37 9.90
C ALA A 18 -27.28 20.02 10.63
N SER A 19 -27.00 18.92 9.92
CA SER A 19 -26.92 17.57 10.47
C SER A 19 -25.58 17.26 11.14
N ASP A 20 -24.51 17.97 10.79
CA ASP A 20 -23.19 17.88 11.45
C ASP A 20 -23.17 18.50 12.85
N PHE A 21 -24.31 19.03 13.30
CA PHE A 21 -24.49 19.56 14.63
C PHE A 21 -25.65 18.88 15.34
N THR A 22 -25.44 18.57 16.62
CA THR A 22 -26.55 18.31 17.53
C THR A 22 -26.97 19.60 18.24
N GLY A 23 -28.28 19.83 18.29
CA GLY A 23 -28.89 21.04 18.86
C GLY A 23 -29.59 21.89 17.81
N THR A 24 -29.90 23.13 18.15
CA THR A 24 -30.53 24.09 17.23
C THR A 24 -29.62 25.29 17.09
N ILE A 25 -29.12 25.52 15.87
CA ILE A 25 -28.47 26.79 15.54
C ILE A 25 -29.59 27.84 15.43
N PRO A 26 -29.64 28.83 16.33
CA PRO A 26 -30.68 29.85 16.27
C PRO A 26 -30.39 30.80 15.10
N THR A 27 -31.44 31.41 14.56
CA THR A 27 -31.29 32.51 13.59
C THR A 27 -30.90 33.82 14.26
N GLN A 28 -30.95 33.91 15.59
CA GLN A 28 -30.65 35.12 16.35
C GLN A 28 -30.12 34.79 17.75
N ILE A 29 -29.14 35.55 18.22
CA ILE A 29 -28.69 35.54 19.62
C ILE A 29 -29.30 36.72 20.35
N THR A 30 -29.86 36.46 21.53
CA THR A 30 -30.34 37.49 22.46
C THR A 30 -29.29 37.78 23.52
N ILE A 31 -28.99 39.06 23.71
CA ILE A 31 -28.27 39.61 24.86
C ILE A 31 -29.33 40.16 25.83
N PRO A 32 -29.60 39.47 26.95
CA PRO A 32 -30.65 39.89 27.87
C PRO A 32 -30.38 41.28 28.48
N ASN A 33 -31.43 42.02 28.82
CA ASN A 33 -31.34 43.34 29.41
C ASN A 33 -30.44 43.34 30.67
N GLY A 34 -29.46 44.24 30.70
CA GLY A 34 -28.47 44.34 31.77
C GLY A 34 -27.32 43.34 31.69
N GLN A 35 -27.30 42.43 30.71
CA GLN A 35 -26.17 41.55 30.41
C GLN A 35 -25.27 42.16 29.33
N THR A 36 -24.02 41.68 29.28
CA THR A 36 -23.03 42.09 28.27
C THR A 36 -22.80 41.03 27.20
N SER A 37 -23.43 39.86 27.33
CA SER A 37 -23.24 38.73 26.42
C SER A 37 -24.52 37.94 26.22
N GLY A 38 -24.67 37.40 25.02
CA GLY A 38 -25.59 36.33 24.67
C GLY A 38 -24.80 35.22 24.00
N SER A 39 -25.28 33.99 24.10
CA SER A 39 -24.61 32.82 23.53
C SER A 39 -25.62 31.75 23.16
N PHE A 40 -25.23 30.89 22.23
CA PHE A 40 -25.87 29.60 22.00
C PHE A 40 -24.78 28.53 22.01
N THR A 41 -25.19 27.28 22.19
CA THR A 41 -24.29 26.12 22.14
C THR A 41 -24.85 25.13 21.15
N VAL A 42 -23.97 24.60 20.30
CA VAL A 42 -24.19 23.41 19.50
C VAL A 42 -23.00 22.48 19.71
N SER A 43 -23.23 21.19 19.59
CA SER A 43 -22.16 20.19 19.60
C SER A 43 -22.02 19.63 18.20
N ILE A 44 -20.83 19.13 17.84
CA ILE A 44 -20.64 18.38 16.60
C ILE A 44 -21.41 17.06 16.72
N ASN A 45 -22.09 16.67 15.65
CA ASN A 45 -22.71 15.35 15.52
C ASN A 45 -21.64 14.36 15.08
N ASP A 46 -21.36 13.38 15.93
CA ASP A 46 -20.44 12.28 15.64
C ASP A 46 -21.25 11.14 15.00
N ASP A 47 -20.83 10.65 13.84
CA ASP A 47 -21.48 9.53 13.16
C ASP A 47 -20.48 8.47 12.68
N ALA A 48 -20.76 7.77 11.57
CA ALA A 48 -19.93 6.67 11.07
C ALA A 48 -19.60 6.82 9.58
N ALA A 49 -20.00 7.95 8.97
CA ALA A 49 -19.66 8.29 7.60
C ALA A 49 -18.20 8.74 7.55
N THR A 50 -17.49 8.33 6.50
CA THR A 50 -16.16 8.90 6.24
C THR A 50 -16.34 10.19 5.46
N GLU A 51 -15.81 11.27 5.99
CA GLU A 51 -16.06 12.62 5.51
C GLU A 51 -14.76 13.40 5.25
N GLY A 52 -14.90 14.50 4.51
CA GLY A 52 -13.80 15.42 4.27
C GLY A 52 -13.56 16.34 5.46
N LEU A 53 -12.52 17.17 5.36
CA LEU A 53 -12.40 18.29 6.28
C LEU A 53 -13.52 19.29 6.02
N GLU A 54 -14.30 19.57 7.04
CA GLU A 54 -15.40 20.54 6.97
C GLU A 54 -15.01 21.84 7.65
N THR A 55 -15.63 22.93 7.22
CA THR A 55 -15.43 24.24 7.84
C THR A 55 -16.77 24.88 8.12
N ALA A 56 -17.05 25.20 9.38
CA ALA A 56 -18.22 25.96 9.79
C ALA A 56 -17.82 27.41 10.10
N THR A 57 -18.50 28.37 9.49
CA THR A 57 -18.32 29.81 9.73
C THR A 57 -19.63 30.40 10.25
N PHE A 58 -19.63 30.80 11.51
CA PHE A 58 -20.73 31.54 12.13
C PHE A 58 -20.49 33.04 11.94
N THR A 59 -21.48 33.73 11.39
CA THR A 59 -21.44 35.18 11.19
C THR A 59 -22.58 35.85 11.95
N ILE A 60 -22.29 36.95 12.63
CA ILE A 60 -23.30 37.82 13.23
C ILE A 60 -23.60 39.02 12.34
N ALA A 61 -24.88 39.37 12.20
CA ALA A 61 -25.35 40.47 11.37
C ALA A 61 -26.53 41.20 12.04
N ASN A 62 -26.98 42.30 11.42
CA ASN A 62 -28.22 43.01 11.76
C ASN A 62 -28.43 43.26 13.27
N PRO A 63 -27.53 44.01 13.93
CA PRO A 63 -27.69 44.33 15.35
C PRO A 63 -28.98 45.11 15.59
N SER A 64 -29.72 44.75 16.65
CA SER A 64 -30.89 45.51 17.09
C SER A 64 -30.50 46.92 17.57
N LEU A 65 -31.49 47.81 17.66
CA LEU A 65 -31.27 49.23 17.97
C LEU A 65 -30.50 49.44 19.28
N GLY A 66 -29.39 50.17 19.20
CA GLY A 66 -28.59 50.62 20.35
C GLY A 66 -27.39 49.72 20.69
N ILE A 67 -27.13 48.71 19.87
CA ILE A 67 -25.81 48.09 19.76
C ILE A 67 -25.28 48.26 18.33
N VAL A 68 -23.96 48.16 18.17
CA VAL A 68 -23.29 48.14 16.86
C VAL A 68 -22.34 46.94 16.83
N LEU A 69 -22.13 46.37 15.65
CA LEU A 69 -21.16 45.30 15.48
C LEU A 69 -19.74 45.83 15.67
N GLY A 70 -18.90 45.02 16.31
CA GLY A 70 -17.47 45.28 16.43
C GLY A 70 -16.71 44.90 15.14
N ALA A 71 -15.38 44.94 15.21
CA ALA A 71 -14.52 44.57 14.09
C ALA A 71 -14.59 43.07 13.74
N THR A 72 -14.83 42.21 14.74
CA THR A 72 -14.96 40.77 14.54
C THR A 72 -16.44 40.39 14.50
N THR A 73 -16.90 39.94 13.35
CA THR A 73 -18.31 39.53 13.15
C THR A 73 -18.45 38.08 12.70
N SER A 74 -17.35 37.34 12.62
CA SER A 74 -17.37 35.93 12.23
C SER A 74 -16.38 35.10 13.04
N GLY A 75 -16.69 33.83 13.23
CA GLY A 75 -15.79 32.82 13.78
C GLY A 75 -15.82 31.56 12.93
N ASN A 76 -14.65 30.96 12.68
CA ASN A 76 -14.51 29.73 11.92
C ASN A 76 -14.17 28.55 12.85
N VAL A 77 -14.68 27.39 12.51
CA VAL A 77 -14.39 26.10 13.15
C VAL A 77 -14.08 25.12 12.02
N ALA A 78 -12.98 24.38 12.16
CA ALA A 78 -12.71 23.24 11.30
C ALA A 78 -13.19 21.98 12.03
N ILE A 79 -13.94 21.14 11.34
CA ILE A 79 -14.45 19.87 11.85
C ILE A 79 -13.72 18.78 11.08
N ALA A 80 -12.93 18.00 11.81
CA ALA A 80 -12.20 16.88 11.25
C ALA A 80 -12.95 15.61 11.56
N ASP A 81 -13.17 14.80 10.53
CA ASP A 81 -13.73 13.46 10.67
C ASP A 81 -12.83 12.56 11.55
N ASN A 82 -13.46 11.65 12.28
CA ASN A 82 -12.81 10.61 13.08
C ASN A 82 -13.09 9.19 12.56
N ASP A 83 -13.86 9.04 11.50
CA ASP A 83 -14.36 7.76 11.01
C ASP A 83 -13.57 7.26 9.79
N PHE A 84 -12.36 6.80 10.07
CA PHE A 84 -11.42 6.37 9.04
C PHE A 84 -11.62 4.92 8.60
N PRO A 85 -11.70 4.65 7.27
CA PRO A 85 -11.78 3.29 6.76
C PRO A 85 -10.55 2.45 7.14
N ALA A 86 -10.79 1.20 7.53
CA ALA A 86 -9.74 0.23 7.80
C ALA A 86 -9.28 -0.46 6.50
N VAL A 87 -7.97 -0.53 6.28
CA VAL A 87 -7.36 -1.07 5.05
C VAL A 87 -6.70 -2.42 5.33
N ASN A 88 -7.13 -3.46 4.60
CA ASN A 88 -6.52 -4.79 4.64
C ASN A 88 -5.76 -5.07 3.33
N LEU A 89 -4.67 -5.83 3.43
CA LEU A 89 -3.89 -6.31 2.29
C LEU A 89 -4.33 -7.70 1.86
N SER A 90 -4.34 -7.94 0.56
CA SER A 90 -4.42 -9.27 -0.04
C SER A 90 -3.37 -9.42 -1.13
N VAL A 91 -2.86 -10.65 -1.29
CA VAL A 91 -1.92 -11.01 -2.35
C VAL A 91 -2.46 -12.24 -3.06
N SER A 92 -2.48 -12.20 -4.40
CA SER A 92 -3.01 -13.29 -5.22
C SER A 92 -2.21 -13.45 -6.52
N PRO A 93 -1.92 -14.70 -6.95
CA PRO A 93 -2.09 -15.95 -6.20
C PRO A 93 -1.11 -16.07 -5.03
N SER A 94 -1.33 -17.02 -4.12
CA SER A 94 -0.42 -17.33 -3.00
C SER A 94 0.75 -18.24 -3.38
N THR A 95 0.80 -18.69 -4.62
CA THR A 95 1.87 -19.53 -5.19
C THR A 95 2.11 -19.14 -6.63
N GLY A 96 3.35 -19.19 -7.08
CA GLY A 96 3.71 -19.01 -8.47
C GLY A 96 4.98 -19.77 -8.83
N THR A 97 5.27 -19.83 -10.12
CA THR A 97 6.51 -20.43 -10.63
C THR A 97 7.18 -19.45 -11.59
N GLU A 98 8.50 -19.54 -11.66
CA GLU A 98 9.31 -18.80 -12.64
C GLU A 98 8.91 -19.19 -14.07
N ALA A 99 8.81 -20.48 -14.38
CA ALA A 99 8.42 -20.96 -15.72
C ALA A 99 7.07 -20.38 -16.18
N GLY A 100 6.15 -20.20 -15.23
CA GLY A 100 4.83 -19.62 -15.48
C GLY A 100 4.82 -18.10 -15.58
N ARG A 101 5.92 -17.42 -15.20
CA ARG A 101 6.03 -15.95 -15.09
C ARG A 101 4.83 -15.37 -14.36
N THR A 102 4.49 -16.01 -13.23
CA THR A 102 3.17 -15.86 -12.61
C THR A 102 2.93 -14.40 -12.23
N ALA A 103 1.81 -13.83 -12.66
CA ALA A 103 1.42 -12.47 -12.28
C ALA A 103 0.90 -12.45 -10.84
N ILE A 104 1.56 -11.68 -9.97
CA ILE A 104 1.19 -11.45 -8.58
C ILE A 104 0.55 -10.07 -8.46
N THR A 105 -0.69 -10.05 -7.97
CA THR A 105 -1.40 -8.80 -7.67
C THR A 105 -1.48 -8.59 -6.17
N VAL A 106 -1.05 -7.42 -5.73
CA VAL A 106 -1.11 -6.97 -4.35
C VAL A 106 -2.17 -5.88 -4.26
N THR A 107 -3.20 -6.11 -3.44
CA THR A 107 -4.37 -5.23 -3.36
C THR A 107 -4.60 -4.77 -1.93
N ALA A 108 -4.65 -3.46 -1.72
CA ALA A 108 -5.15 -2.84 -0.51
C ALA A 108 -6.65 -2.58 -0.66
N THR A 109 -7.43 -2.99 0.34
CA THR A 109 -8.89 -2.85 0.36
C THR A 109 -9.33 -2.12 1.62
N ALA A 110 -9.88 -0.93 1.45
CA ALA A 110 -10.53 -0.14 2.49
C ALA A 110 -11.95 -0.68 2.78
N SER A 111 -12.41 -0.55 4.02
CA SER A 111 -13.75 -0.98 4.46
C SER A 111 -14.89 -0.14 3.87
N GLN A 112 -14.58 1.10 3.46
CA GLN A 112 -15.49 2.05 2.82
C GLN A 112 -14.70 2.87 1.78
N ALA A 113 -15.40 3.64 0.94
CA ALA A 113 -14.75 4.54 0.00
C ALA A 113 -13.94 5.59 0.77
N VAL A 114 -12.71 5.86 0.33
CA VAL A 114 -11.86 6.87 0.98
C VAL A 114 -12.21 8.28 0.50
N VAL A 115 -12.02 9.28 1.37
CA VAL A 115 -12.09 10.70 0.99
C VAL A 115 -10.67 11.23 0.81
N GLY A 116 -10.41 11.81 -0.36
CA GLY A 116 -9.07 12.09 -0.81
C GLY A 116 -8.33 10.82 -1.27
N SER A 117 -7.24 10.99 -2.03
CA SER A 117 -6.40 9.85 -2.38
C SER A 117 -5.57 9.44 -1.17
N GLN A 118 -5.74 8.20 -0.74
CA GLN A 118 -5.09 7.64 0.43
C GLN A 118 -3.98 6.67 0.04
N THR A 119 -2.95 6.53 0.89
CA THR A 119 -1.79 5.69 0.60
C THR A 119 -1.36 4.87 1.79
N ALA A 120 -0.81 3.67 1.56
CA ALA A 120 -0.07 2.91 2.55
C ALA A 120 1.28 2.46 1.98
N ASN A 121 2.35 2.58 2.77
CA ASN A 121 3.69 2.14 2.38
C ASN A 121 3.72 0.63 2.14
N VAL A 122 4.45 0.19 1.13
CA VAL A 122 4.66 -1.22 0.80
C VAL A 122 6.09 -1.60 1.10
N ALA A 123 6.28 -2.77 1.71
CA ALA A 123 7.58 -3.40 1.86
C ALA A 123 7.53 -4.83 1.31
N LEU A 124 8.63 -5.24 0.65
CA LEU A 124 8.91 -6.62 0.28
C LEU A 124 9.92 -7.21 1.27
N SER A 125 9.65 -8.42 1.73
CA SER A 125 10.52 -9.21 2.60
C SER A 125 10.32 -10.69 2.32
N GLY A 126 11.11 -11.56 2.95
CA GLY A 126 10.92 -13.01 2.90
C GLY A 126 12.22 -13.77 2.76
N THR A 127 12.14 -15.05 2.39
CA THR A 127 13.29 -15.96 2.31
C THR A 127 13.68 -16.15 0.86
N GLY A 128 14.97 -16.00 0.53
CA GLY A 128 15.49 -16.12 -0.83
C GLY A 128 15.15 -14.92 -1.72
N ILE A 129 14.12 -14.15 -1.36
CA ILE A 129 13.54 -13.14 -2.25
C ILE A 129 14.32 -11.82 -2.31
N THR A 130 14.39 -11.24 -3.49
CA THR A 130 14.87 -9.90 -3.81
C THR A 130 13.89 -9.19 -4.76
N THR A 131 14.15 -7.92 -5.09
CA THR A 131 13.39 -7.24 -6.14
C THR A 131 13.74 -7.73 -7.55
N GLY A 132 14.83 -8.50 -7.72
CA GLY A 132 15.26 -9.06 -9.00
C GLY A 132 14.37 -10.20 -9.50
N ASP A 133 13.74 -10.92 -8.57
CA ASP A 133 12.90 -12.09 -8.83
C ASP A 133 11.50 -11.67 -9.35
N PHE A 134 11.31 -10.38 -9.61
CA PHE A 134 10.12 -9.80 -10.18
C PHE A 134 10.45 -8.91 -11.38
N THR A 135 9.63 -9.03 -12.42
CA THR A 135 9.53 -8.02 -13.47
C THR A 135 8.41 -7.04 -13.14
N GLY A 136 8.65 -5.75 -13.44
CA GLY A 136 7.75 -4.65 -13.10
C GLY A 136 8.32 -3.75 -12.00
N THR A 137 7.45 -3.02 -11.32
CA THR A 137 7.86 -2.11 -10.24
C THR A 137 6.99 -2.37 -9.03
N ILE A 138 7.63 -2.72 -7.91
CA ILE A 138 6.99 -2.70 -6.59
C ILE A 138 7.03 -1.24 -6.13
N PRO A 139 5.88 -0.54 -6.05
CA PRO A 139 5.87 0.85 -5.65
C PRO A 139 6.22 0.98 -4.17
N MET A 140 6.68 2.17 -3.75
CA MET A 140 6.87 2.47 -2.33
C MET A 140 5.55 2.51 -1.55
N GLN A 141 4.43 2.79 -2.23
CA GLN A 141 3.10 2.93 -1.65
C GLN A 141 2.03 2.34 -2.58
N ILE A 142 0.99 1.74 -2.02
CA ILE A 142 -0.28 1.51 -2.73
C ILE A 142 -1.16 2.73 -2.50
N ALA A 143 -1.69 3.30 -3.59
CA ALA A 143 -2.66 4.37 -3.55
C ALA A 143 -4.07 3.81 -3.74
N ILE A 144 -5.00 4.21 -2.87
CA ILE A 144 -6.44 4.06 -3.03
C ILE A 144 -6.97 5.42 -3.52
N PRO A 145 -7.45 5.52 -4.77
CA PRO A 145 -7.94 6.80 -5.30
C PRO A 145 -9.17 7.30 -4.54
N ASP A 146 -9.39 8.61 -4.57
CA ASP A 146 -10.55 9.26 -3.98
C ASP A 146 -11.87 8.61 -4.45
N GLY A 147 -12.78 8.36 -3.51
CA GLY A 147 -14.05 7.69 -3.74
C GLY A 147 -13.95 6.19 -4.04
N GLN A 148 -12.76 5.58 -3.99
CA GLN A 148 -12.57 4.14 -4.22
C GLN A 148 -12.35 3.37 -2.92
N THR A 149 -12.63 2.07 -2.96
CA THR A 149 -12.34 1.13 -1.86
C THR A 149 -11.06 0.34 -2.08
N THR A 150 -10.48 0.37 -3.28
CA THR A 150 -9.33 -0.48 -3.61
C THR A 150 -8.23 0.28 -4.34
N GLY A 151 -7.00 -0.17 -4.10
CA GLY A 151 -5.79 0.19 -4.83
C GLY A 151 -4.93 -1.06 -4.98
N SER A 152 -4.23 -1.20 -6.11
CA SER A 152 -3.40 -2.37 -6.35
C SER A 152 -2.21 -2.07 -7.26
N PHE A 153 -1.24 -2.97 -7.23
CA PHE A 153 -0.21 -3.10 -8.27
C PHE A 153 -0.01 -4.57 -8.61
N THR A 154 0.59 -4.81 -9.78
CA THR A 154 0.93 -6.15 -10.26
C THR A 154 2.40 -6.20 -10.65
N VAL A 155 3.05 -7.29 -10.25
CA VAL A 155 4.39 -7.68 -10.73
C VAL A 155 4.31 -9.10 -11.27
N ASN A 156 5.20 -9.49 -12.17
CA ASN A 156 5.31 -10.90 -12.59
C ASN A 156 6.57 -11.50 -12.02
N ILE A 157 6.52 -12.77 -11.62
CA ILE A 157 7.73 -13.51 -11.27
C ILE A 157 8.69 -13.50 -12.47
N ASN A 158 9.95 -13.17 -12.23
CA ASN A 158 11.01 -13.24 -13.22
C ASN A 158 11.40 -14.70 -13.45
N ASP A 159 11.78 -15.08 -14.67
CA ASP A 159 12.29 -16.41 -14.99
C ASP A 159 13.69 -16.20 -15.52
N ASP A 160 14.70 -16.60 -14.75
CA ASP A 160 16.09 -16.41 -15.11
C ASP A 160 16.86 -17.71 -15.42
N THR A 161 18.12 -17.80 -15.03
CA THR A 161 18.98 -18.96 -15.31
C THR A 161 19.74 -19.43 -14.06
N LEU A 162 19.47 -18.79 -12.91
CA LEU A 162 20.09 -19.09 -11.65
C LEU A 162 19.31 -20.22 -10.98
N LEU A 163 20.03 -21.27 -10.57
CA LEU A 163 19.42 -22.27 -9.72
C LEU A 163 19.23 -21.72 -8.31
N GLU A 164 17.97 -21.67 -7.87
CA GLU A 164 17.55 -21.14 -6.59
C GLU A 164 16.80 -22.20 -5.75
N THR A 165 16.48 -21.84 -4.51
CA THR A 165 15.62 -22.66 -3.66
C THR A 165 14.23 -22.06 -3.65
N VAL A 166 13.21 -22.82 -3.24
CA VAL A 166 11.86 -22.27 -3.05
C VAL A 166 11.91 -20.99 -2.20
N GLU A 167 11.50 -19.87 -2.80
CA GLU A 167 11.44 -18.58 -2.13
C GLU A 167 10.07 -18.34 -1.53
N THR A 168 10.01 -17.35 -0.64
CA THR A 168 8.75 -16.79 -0.16
C THR A 168 8.85 -15.28 -0.21
N ALA A 169 7.97 -14.65 -0.98
CA ALA A 169 7.79 -13.21 -1.03
C ALA A 169 6.66 -12.81 -0.07
N THR A 170 6.92 -11.89 0.85
CA THR A 170 5.93 -11.32 1.77
C THR A 170 5.83 -9.82 1.55
N PHE A 171 4.67 -9.39 1.06
CA PHE A 171 4.31 -7.98 0.94
C PHE A 171 3.62 -7.54 2.23
N THR A 172 4.02 -6.37 2.74
CA THR A 172 3.43 -5.75 3.94
C THR A 172 3.02 -4.32 3.65
N ILE A 173 1.86 -3.89 4.17
CA ILE A 173 1.47 -2.48 4.23
C ILE A 173 1.71 -1.87 5.61
N ALA A 174 2.19 -0.64 5.65
CA ALA A 174 2.45 0.11 6.87
C ALA A 174 2.27 1.62 6.67
N GLN A 175 2.31 2.40 7.75
CA GLN A 175 2.30 3.87 7.73
C GLN A 175 1.20 4.45 6.81
N PRO A 176 -0.09 4.20 7.10
CA PRO A 176 -1.18 4.75 6.31
C PRO A 176 -1.17 6.29 6.36
N SER A 177 -1.61 6.94 5.28
CA SER A 177 -1.87 8.39 5.26
C SER A 177 -3.03 8.78 6.19
N SER A 178 -3.11 10.07 6.56
CA SER A 178 -4.23 10.61 7.34
C SER A 178 -5.54 10.41 6.58
N GLY A 179 -6.54 9.75 7.18
CA GLY A 179 -7.82 9.44 6.53
C GLY A 179 -8.11 7.94 6.37
N ILE A 180 -7.15 7.06 6.69
CA ILE A 180 -7.34 5.61 6.77
C ILE A 180 -6.57 5.04 7.97
N VAL A 181 -6.96 3.85 8.42
CA VAL A 181 -6.23 3.08 9.43
C VAL A 181 -5.89 1.68 8.91
N LEU A 182 -4.89 1.02 9.50
CA LEU A 182 -4.60 -0.37 9.14
C LEU A 182 -5.66 -1.31 9.72
N GLY A 183 -6.13 -2.24 8.90
CA GLY A 183 -7.01 -3.32 9.30
C GLY A 183 -6.26 -4.47 9.96
N ALA A 184 -6.96 -5.60 10.12
CA ALA A 184 -6.44 -6.80 10.77
C ALA A 184 -5.37 -7.54 9.95
N THR A 185 -5.46 -7.48 8.62
CA THR A 185 -4.53 -8.16 7.70
C THR A 185 -3.68 -7.14 6.99
N THR A 186 -2.40 -7.04 7.37
CA THR A 186 -1.46 -6.06 6.79
C THR A 186 -0.33 -6.71 5.98
N SER A 187 -0.33 -8.03 5.85
CA SER A 187 0.68 -8.77 5.09
C SER A 187 0.07 -9.93 4.30
N GLY A 188 0.65 -10.25 3.15
CA GLY A 188 0.32 -11.43 2.36
C GLY A 188 1.56 -12.00 1.67
N SER A 189 1.58 -13.32 1.49
CA SER A 189 2.76 -14.03 0.99
C SER A 189 2.49 -14.85 -0.27
N VAL A 190 3.54 -15.04 -1.07
CA VAL A 190 3.59 -15.90 -2.25
C VAL A 190 4.77 -16.85 -2.13
N THR A 191 4.55 -18.13 -2.33
CA THR A 191 5.64 -19.11 -2.51
C THR A 191 6.01 -19.22 -3.98
N ILE A 192 7.30 -19.14 -4.29
CA ILE A 192 7.82 -19.15 -5.66
C ILE A 192 8.68 -20.39 -5.86
N THR A 193 8.47 -21.12 -6.95
CA THR A 193 9.30 -22.28 -7.31
C THR A 193 10.12 -22.00 -8.57
N ASP A 194 11.42 -22.21 -8.42
CA ASP A 194 12.42 -22.23 -9.49
C ASP A 194 12.20 -23.40 -10.47
N ASN A 195 12.54 -23.19 -11.74
CA ASN A 195 12.54 -24.22 -12.81
C ASN A 195 13.92 -24.55 -13.38
N ASP A 196 14.98 -23.95 -12.86
CA ASP A 196 16.33 -24.22 -13.30
C ASP A 196 16.89 -25.49 -12.68
N ILE A 197 17.87 -26.06 -13.38
CA ILE A 197 18.55 -27.29 -12.98
C ILE A 197 20.04 -27.12 -13.17
N ASN A 198 20.84 -27.66 -12.24
CA ASN A 198 22.29 -27.64 -12.40
C ASN A 198 22.72 -28.62 -13.49
N LEU A 199 23.13 -28.12 -14.65
CA LEU A 199 23.69 -28.97 -15.71
C LEU A 199 25.18 -29.23 -15.47
N ALA A 200 25.50 -30.24 -14.66
CA ALA A 200 26.89 -30.67 -14.45
C ALA A 200 27.41 -31.50 -15.64
N ILE A 201 28.08 -30.85 -16.60
CA ILE A 201 28.83 -31.55 -17.65
C ILE A 201 30.19 -31.96 -17.10
N ALA A 202 30.35 -33.24 -16.73
CA ALA A 202 31.65 -33.78 -16.34
C ALA A 202 32.48 -34.17 -17.59
N LEU A 203 33.69 -33.62 -17.69
CA LEU A 203 34.70 -34.13 -18.62
C LEU A 203 35.14 -35.52 -18.16
N GLN A 204 34.63 -36.57 -18.79
CA GLN A 204 35.18 -37.90 -18.59
C GLN A 204 36.51 -37.99 -19.32
N MET A 205 37.62 -37.79 -18.60
CA MET A 205 38.92 -38.16 -19.11
C MET A 205 38.87 -39.66 -19.48
N PRO A 206 39.25 -40.05 -20.71
CA PRO A 206 39.30 -41.45 -21.06
C PRO A 206 40.18 -42.16 -20.03
N THR A 207 39.66 -43.22 -19.43
CA THR A 207 40.47 -44.09 -18.58
C THR A 207 41.67 -44.54 -19.41
N LYS A 208 42.86 -44.45 -18.81
CA LYS A 208 44.11 -44.82 -19.47
C LYS A 208 43.90 -46.20 -20.14
N PRO A 209 44.15 -46.35 -21.46
CA PRO A 209 43.94 -47.62 -22.13
C PRO A 209 44.67 -48.71 -21.36
N LYS A 210 43.95 -49.80 -21.06
CA LYS A 210 44.51 -50.99 -20.42
C LYS A 210 45.75 -51.38 -21.22
N ALA A 211 46.91 -51.39 -20.57
CA ALA A 211 48.14 -51.80 -21.23
C ALA A 211 47.94 -53.20 -21.80
N ILE A 212 47.97 -53.32 -23.12
CA ILE A 212 48.08 -54.62 -23.78
C ILE A 212 49.49 -55.10 -23.45
N ALA A 213 49.62 -56.19 -22.70
CA ALA A 213 50.90 -56.83 -22.46
C ALA A 213 51.47 -57.24 -23.82
N VAL A 214 52.51 -56.55 -24.27
CA VAL A 214 53.24 -56.92 -25.48
C VAL A 214 54.09 -58.14 -25.13
N PRO A 215 53.93 -59.28 -25.82
CA PRO A 215 54.85 -60.41 -25.66
C PRO A 215 56.27 -59.94 -25.98
N ASN A 216 57.22 -60.31 -25.12
CA ASN A 216 58.60 -59.87 -25.16
C ASN A 216 59.29 -60.24 -26.49
N HIS A 217 59.33 -59.30 -27.45
CA HIS A 217 60.18 -59.37 -28.64
C HIS A 217 60.93 -58.04 -28.82
N SER A 218 62.21 -58.18 -29.16
CA SER A 218 63.28 -57.18 -29.18
C SER A 218 62.90 -55.83 -29.84
N PRO A 219 63.47 -54.69 -29.39
CA PRO A 219 62.95 -53.38 -29.73
C PRO A 219 63.32 -52.96 -31.17
N SER A 220 62.31 -52.77 -32.02
CA SER A 220 62.39 -51.83 -33.15
C SER A 220 61.54 -50.60 -32.83
N ARG A 221 62.15 -49.41 -32.96
CA ARG A 221 61.54 -48.13 -32.58
C ARG A 221 60.45 -47.73 -33.59
N SER A 222 59.20 -47.68 -33.14
CA SER A 222 58.17 -46.82 -33.74
C SER A 222 57.43 -46.10 -32.61
N ARG A 223 57.51 -44.77 -32.56
CA ARG A 223 56.77 -43.94 -31.61
C ARG A 223 55.44 -43.54 -32.27
N ASP A 224 54.43 -44.37 -32.13
CA ASP A 224 53.07 -43.98 -32.51
C ASP A 224 52.39 -43.34 -31.30
N ARG A 225 52.21 -42.02 -31.36
CA ARG A 225 51.60 -41.23 -30.27
C ARG A 225 50.10 -41.17 -30.52
N ALA A 226 49.34 -42.03 -29.85
CA ALA A 226 47.88 -41.97 -29.88
C ALA A 226 47.39 -40.66 -29.21
N THR A 227 46.79 -39.78 -30.00
CA THR A 227 46.10 -38.58 -29.53
C THR A 227 44.72 -38.98 -29.00
N PRO A 228 44.38 -38.78 -27.71
CA PRO A 228 43.05 -39.10 -27.21
C PRO A 228 42.01 -38.16 -27.82
N ALA A 229 40.96 -38.72 -28.42
CA ALA A 229 39.82 -37.96 -28.92
C ALA A 229 38.86 -37.62 -27.76
N LEU A 230 38.56 -36.33 -27.59
CA LEU A 230 37.59 -35.83 -26.63
C LEU A 230 36.17 -36.21 -27.09
N ARG A 231 35.41 -36.96 -26.29
CA ARG A 231 33.97 -37.17 -26.52
C ARG A 231 33.18 -36.57 -25.38
N LEU A 232 32.29 -35.64 -25.72
CA LEU A 232 31.22 -35.16 -24.85
C LEU A 232 30.17 -36.28 -24.73
N ARG A 233 29.77 -36.62 -23.51
CA ARG A 233 28.59 -37.46 -23.26
C ARG A 233 27.63 -36.66 -22.41
N GLN A 234 26.38 -36.55 -22.88
CA GLN A 234 25.25 -36.11 -22.07
C GLN A 234 24.84 -37.30 -21.20
N THR A 235 24.94 -37.17 -19.87
CA THR A 235 24.29 -38.08 -18.93
C THR A 235 22.86 -37.62 -18.72
N GLY A 236 21.91 -38.53 -18.93
CA GLY A 236 20.48 -38.22 -18.93
C GLY A 236 19.84 -38.27 -17.55
N LEU A 237 18.77 -37.45 -17.46
CA LEU A 237 17.81 -37.15 -16.40
C LEU A 237 18.37 -36.37 -15.21
#